data_AF-A0A961RM72-F1
#
_entry.id   AF-A0A961RM72-F1
#
_cell.length_a   1.000
_cell.length_b   1.000
_cell.length_c   1.000
_cell.angle_alpha   90.00
_cell.angle_beta   90.00
_cell.angle_gamma   90.00
#
_symmetry.space_group_name_H-M   'P 1'
#
loop_
_entity.id
_entity.type
_entity.pdbx_description
1 polymer ?
#
loop_
_entity_poly.entity_id
_entity_poly.type
_entity_poly.pdbx_seq_one_letter_code
_entity_poly.pdbx_strand_id
1 'polypeptide(L)'
;MNRLVIVSNRVGDIDKSTQTGGLAVAIADTLRKRGGIWFGTGEPGSTPRNAAAGGGNVRQITVPLTQDEYQAHYAGFSNSVLWPLFHYRTDLLDYHAEEHAGYLDVNRRLAEELAPLLQDDDLVWVHDYHLLPFAGFLRRTSSRRMRIGFFLHIPFPPPEVLAALPGHRALLRSLLDHDVVGFQTARDVANFFGTIEALGLGERISQSVIRSDGRSIHCGRFPIAIDSGRFHAMGRSTHEDIRIDDMRRRMLNRKQIVGVDRLDYSKGIPARFEAFEKLLETHRELEGRISLLQIAPPTREGIRAYDTIRRETEALAGAINGRFADFNWTPIKYIHRAVARDRLAAIFRGSEIG
;
A
#
# COMPACT_ATOMS: atom_id res chain seq x y z
N MET A 1 2.04 26.91 13.48
CA MET A 1 1.35 25.82 12.73
C MET A 1 1.09 24.68 13.69
N ASN A 2 -0.07 24.04 13.60
CA ASN A 2 -0.40 22.89 14.44
C ASN A 2 0.55 21.72 14.11
N ARG A 3 1.00 21.01 15.14
CA ARG A 3 1.92 19.88 14.97
C ARG A 3 1.18 18.71 14.31
N LEU A 4 1.81 18.13 13.29
CA LEU A 4 1.28 16.98 12.56
C LEU A 4 1.75 15.69 13.23
N VAL A 5 0.81 14.78 13.49
CA VAL A 5 1.07 13.45 14.05
C VAL A 5 0.59 12.41 13.06
N ILE A 6 1.51 11.80 12.35
CA ILE A 6 1.22 10.76 11.36
C ILE A 6 1.23 9.40 12.06
N VAL A 7 0.17 8.63 11.83
CA VAL A 7 -0.01 7.27 12.37
C VAL A 7 -0.12 6.31 11.18
N SER A 8 0.78 5.34 11.09
CA SER A 8 0.79 4.36 10.00
C SER A 8 1.28 3.01 10.47
N ASN A 9 0.93 1.93 9.77
CA ASN A 9 1.43 0.60 10.12
C ASN A 9 2.96 0.55 10.18
N ARG A 10 3.68 1.09 9.19
CA ARG A 10 5.15 1.12 9.20
C ARG A 10 5.70 2.53 9.26
N VAL A 11 6.65 2.75 10.16
CA VAL A 11 7.43 4.00 10.20
C VAL A 11 8.68 3.83 9.34
N GLY A 12 8.76 4.58 8.25
CA GLY A 12 9.95 4.58 7.39
C GLY A 12 11.11 5.33 8.05
N ASP A 13 12.33 5.12 7.59
CA ASP A 13 13.50 5.90 8.03
C ASP A 13 13.57 7.21 7.25
N ILE A 14 13.31 8.34 7.91
CA ILE A 14 13.26 9.66 7.25
C ILE A 14 14.64 10.16 6.85
N ASP A 15 15.72 9.62 7.40
CA ASP A 15 17.09 10.05 7.10
C ASP A 15 17.70 9.22 5.96
N LYS A 16 17.10 8.06 5.63
CA LYS A 16 17.49 7.28 4.45
C LYS A 16 16.82 7.79 3.18
N SER A 17 17.63 7.96 2.14
CA SER A 17 17.17 8.33 0.79
C SER A 17 16.45 7.20 0.04
N THR A 18 16.53 5.96 0.55
CA THR A 18 16.12 4.72 -0.15
C THR A 18 14.76 4.18 0.30
N GLN A 19 13.84 5.04 0.77
CA GLN A 19 12.51 4.57 1.14
C GLN A 19 11.81 3.89 -0.05
N THR A 20 11.30 2.69 0.18
CA THR A 20 10.55 1.89 -0.78
C THR A 20 9.04 2.02 -0.50
N GLY A 21 8.25 2.32 -1.54
CA GLY A 21 6.80 2.53 -1.44
C GLY A 21 6.41 4.01 -1.53
N GLY A 22 5.37 4.32 -2.32
CA GLY A 22 4.94 5.70 -2.60
C GLY A 22 4.45 6.47 -1.37
N LEU A 23 3.79 5.78 -0.43
CA LEU A 23 3.26 6.37 0.79
C LEU A 23 4.36 6.88 1.73
N ALA A 24 5.33 6.03 2.05
CA ALA A 24 6.41 6.37 2.97
C ALA A 24 7.18 7.61 2.49
N VAL A 25 7.48 7.68 1.18
CA VAL A 25 8.15 8.82 0.55
C VAL A 25 7.34 10.11 0.71
N ALA A 26 6.03 10.08 0.42
CA ALA A 26 5.17 11.26 0.52
C ALA A 26 5.02 11.76 1.98
N ILE A 27 4.89 10.82 2.93
CA ILE A 27 4.85 11.11 4.37
C ILE A 27 6.18 11.73 4.83
N ALA A 28 7.30 11.11 4.46
CA ALA A 28 8.64 11.58 4.82
C ALA A 28 8.88 13.01 4.31
N ASP A 29 8.56 13.30 3.04
CA ASP A 29 8.74 14.64 2.48
C ASP A 29 7.83 15.68 3.15
N THR A 30 6.63 15.29 3.56
CA THR A 30 5.70 16.16 4.31
C THR A 30 6.26 16.49 5.70
N LEU A 31 6.73 15.48 6.43
CA LEU A 31 7.28 15.64 7.77
C LEU A 31 8.61 16.40 7.77
N ARG A 32 9.51 16.17 6.79
CA ARG A 32 10.76 16.95 6.68
C ARG A 32 10.48 18.45 6.58
N LYS A 33 9.43 18.84 5.85
CA LYS A 33 9.05 20.25 5.66
C LYS A 33 8.33 20.86 6.87
N ARG A 34 7.49 20.09 7.55
CA ARG A 34 6.60 20.61 8.61
C ARG A 34 7.07 20.33 10.04
N GLY A 35 7.95 19.35 10.23
CA GLY A 35 8.19 18.72 11.53
C GLY A 35 6.99 17.91 12.02
N GLY A 36 7.12 17.28 13.19
CA GLY A 36 6.03 16.55 13.84
C GLY A 36 6.40 15.18 14.36
N ILE A 37 5.39 14.31 14.51
CA ILE A 37 5.58 12.93 14.97
C ILE A 37 5.22 11.97 13.82
N TRP A 38 6.06 10.96 13.62
CA TRP A 38 5.71 9.77 12.86
C TRP A 38 5.64 8.57 13.82
N PHE A 39 4.43 8.13 14.10
CA PHE A 39 4.12 7.04 15.00
C PHE A 39 3.62 5.81 14.22
N GLY A 40 3.96 4.61 14.67
CA GLY A 40 3.50 3.38 14.02
C GLY A 40 4.05 2.12 14.66
N THR A 41 3.82 0.97 14.01
CA THR A 41 4.35 -0.30 14.49
C THR A 41 5.81 -0.49 14.06
N GLY A 42 6.57 -1.19 14.90
CA GLY A 42 7.86 -1.76 14.58
C GLY A 42 7.73 -3.25 14.20
N GLU A 43 8.78 -3.81 13.60
CA GLU A 43 8.82 -5.23 13.27
C GLU A 43 8.84 -6.11 14.54
N PRO A 44 8.39 -7.37 14.46
CA PRO A 44 8.50 -8.32 15.57
C PRO A 44 9.92 -8.43 16.12
N GLY A 45 10.05 -8.39 17.45
CA GLY A 45 11.35 -8.47 18.13
C GLY A 45 12.23 -7.23 18.00
N SER A 46 11.76 -6.17 17.34
CA SER A 46 12.47 -4.87 17.35
C SER A 46 12.36 -4.18 18.71
N THR A 47 13.31 -3.30 19.01
CA THR A 47 13.23 -2.46 20.20
C THR A 47 12.32 -1.26 19.97
N PRO A 48 11.55 -0.80 20.98
CA PRO A 48 10.83 0.45 20.89
C PRO A 48 11.78 1.60 20.52
N ARG A 49 11.42 2.35 19.49
CA ARG A 49 12.20 3.51 19.05
C ARG A 49 11.44 4.77 19.43
N ASN A 50 12.15 5.75 19.96
CA ASN A 50 11.64 7.09 20.18
C ASN A 50 12.75 8.11 19.96
N ALA A 51 13.00 8.44 18.69
CA ALA A 51 14.20 9.18 18.27
C ALA A 51 13.85 10.45 17.49
N ALA A 52 14.67 11.48 17.65
CA ALA A 52 14.66 12.63 16.73
C ALA A 52 15.26 12.22 15.38
N ALA A 53 14.74 12.80 14.29
CA ALA A 53 15.13 12.54 12.91
C ALA A 53 14.87 13.77 12.03
N GLY A 54 15.28 13.75 10.76
CA GLY A 54 15.01 14.83 9.81
C GLY A 54 15.70 16.15 10.16
N GLY A 55 16.87 16.11 10.80
CA GLY A 55 17.54 17.31 11.33
C GLY A 55 16.99 17.79 12.67
N GLY A 56 16.22 16.95 13.38
CA GLY A 56 15.77 17.19 14.75
C GLY A 56 14.34 17.71 14.89
N ASN A 57 13.67 18.05 13.78
CA ASN A 57 12.29 18.57 13.78
C ASN A 57 11.21 17.47 13.67
N VAL A 58 11.58 16.22 13.44
CA VAL A 58 10.66 15.07 13.39
C VAL A 58 11.01 14.09 14.50
N ARG A 59 10.00 13.56 15.19
CA ARG A 59 10.15 12.47 16.16
C ARG A 59 9.56 11.19 15.58
N GLN A 60 10.39 10.16 15.44
CA GLN A 60 9.99 8.84 14.96
C GLN A 60 9.80 7.90 16.13
N ILE A 61 8.59 7.35 16.25
CA ILE A 61 8.16 6.51 17.37
C ILE A 61 7.63 5.19 16.83
N THR A 62 8.25 4.08 17.23
CA THR A 62 7.81 2.74 16.82
C THR A 62 7.47 1.89 18.03
N VAL A 63 6.28 1.29 18.00
CA VAL A 63 5.83 0.31 18.99
C VAL A 63 6.02 -1.09 18.40
N PRO A 64 6.97 -1.90 18.92
CA PRO A 64 7.22 -3.22 18.37
C PRO A 64 6.02 -4.13 18.61
N LEU A 65 5.71 -4.97 17.63
CA LEU A 65 4.72 -6.02 17.79
C LEU A 65 5.37 -7.26 18.43
N THR A 66 4.60 -8.02 19.20
CA THR A 66 4.96 -9.42 19.46
C THR A 66 4.77 -10.24 18.18
N GLN A 67 5.31 -11.46 18.17
CA GLN A 67 5.10 -12.35 17.03
C GLN A 67 3.62 -12.68 16.83
N ASP A 68 2.87 -12.90 17.92
CA ASP A 68 1.44 -13.21 17.88
C ASP A 68 0.61 -12.01 17.40
N GLU A 69 0.96 -10.79 17.85
CA GLU A 69 0.32 -9.57 17.39
C GLU A 69 0.55 -9.34 15.90
N TYR A 70 1.77 -9.58 15.42
CA TYR A 70 2.06 -9.50 13.99
C TYR A 70 1.24 -10.52 13.19
N GLN A 71 1.10 -11.75 13.68
CA GLN A 71 0.28 -12.76 13.02
C GLN A 71 -1.20 -12.36 13.02
N ALA A 72 -1.76 -11.97 14.15
CA ALA A 72 -3.19 -11.63 14.24
C ALA A 72 -3.54 -10.31 13.51
N HIS A 73 -2.77 -9.25 13.70
CA HIS A 73 -3.06 -7.92 13.15
C HIS A 73 -2.57 -7.78 11.71
N TYR A 74 -1.29 -8.03 11.43
CA TYR A 74 -0.70 -7.73 10.14
C TYR A 74 -0.87 -8.86 9.14
N ALA A 75 -0.43 -10.08 9.47
CA ALA A 75 -0.51 -11.20 8.53
C ALA A 75 -1.95 -11.68 8.33
N GLY A 76 -2.71 -11.86 9.42
CA GLY A 76 -4.09 -12.30 9.47
C GLY A 76 -5.06 -11.22 9.03
N PHE A 77 -5.75 -10.56 9.96
CA PHE A 77 -6.90 -9.72 9.61
C PHE A 77 -6.59 -8.62 8.58
N SER A 78 -5.43 -7.94 8.67
CA SER A 78 -5.11 -6.90 7.68
C SER A 78 -4.84 -7.46 6.28
N ASN A 79 -4.00 -8.49 6.13
CA ASN A 79 -3.51 -8.91 4.81
C ASN A 79 -4.15 -10.20 4.25
N SER A 80 -4.81 -10.99 5.09
CA SER A 80 -5.60 -12.18 4.71
C SER A 80 -7.11 -11.92 4.68
N VAL A 81 -7.59 -10.82 5.27
CA VAL A 81 -9.02 -10.44 5.24
C VAL A 81 -9.23 -9.08 4.56
N LEU A 82 -8.77 -7.98 5.15
CA LEU A 82 -9.08 -6.64 4.64
C LEU A 82 -8.48 -6.38 3.25
N TRP A 83 -7.22 -6.76 3.03
CA TRP A 83 -6.57 -6.60 1.73
C TRP A 83 -7.32 -7.32 0.60
N PRO A 84 -7.59 -8.64 0.64
CA PRO A 84 -8.34 -9.31 -0.42
C PRO A 84 -9.76 -8.75 -0.57
N LEU A 85 -10.47 -8.49 0.54
CA LEU A 85 -11.83 -7.93 0.52
C LEU A 85 -11.88 -6.59 -0.25
N PHE A 86 -10.98 -5.67 0.09
CA PHE A 86 -10.95 -4.33 -0.49
C PHE A 86 -10.39 -4.33 -1.92
N HIS A 87 -9.76 -5.43 -2.35
CA HIS A 87 -9.34 -5.66 -3.73
C HIS A 87 -10.26 -6.63 -4.49
N TYR A 88 -11.51 -6.80 -4.03
CA TYR A 88 -12.54 -7.58 -4.72
C TYR A 88 -12.18 -9.06 -4.91
N ARG A 89 -11.34 -9.60 -4.04
CA ARG A 89 -10.91 -11.00 -4.02
C ARG A 89 -11.56 -11.75 -2.86
N THR A 90 -12.88 -11.80 -2.86
CA THR A 90 -13.65 -12.51 -1.82
C THR A 90 -13.34 -14.01 -1.77
N ASP A 91 -12.85 -14.56 -2.88
CA ASP A 91 -12.36 -15.93 -3.02
C ASP A 91 -11.07 -16.21 -2.20
N LEU A 92 -10.37 -15.16 -1.77
CA LEU A 92 -9.13 -15.25 -0.99
C LEU A 92 -9.29 -14.86 0.49
N LEU A 93 -10.52 -14.65 0.96
CA LEU A 93 -10.77 -14.30 2.36
C LEU A 93 -10.46 -15.48 3.27
N ASP A 94 -9.62 -15.23 4.27
CA ASP A 94 -9.27 -16.20 5.31
C ASP A 94 -9.55 -15.57 6.68
N TYR A 95 -10.79 -15.69 7.16
CA TYR A 95 -11.26 -15.01 8.37
C TYR A 95 -11.17 -15.93 9.58
N HIS A 96 -10.45 -15.46 10.61
CA HIS A 96 -10.43 -16.03 11.95
C HIS A 96 -10.84 -14.99 12.99
N ALA A 97 -11.69 -15.38 13.94
CA ALA A 97 -12.23 -14.46 14.94
C ALA A 97 -11.14 -13.97 15.91
N GLU A 98 -10.17 -14.83 16.21
CA GLU A 98 -9.01 -14.55 17.05
C GLU A 98 -8.10 -13.49 16.42
N GLU A 99 -7.90 -13.55 15.09
CA GLU A 99 -7.13 -12.56 14.35
C GLU A 99 -7.84 -11.21 14.31
N HIS A 100 -9.17 -11.21 14.16
CA HIS A 100 -9.97 -9.99 14.25
C HIS A 100 -9.87 -9.35 15.65
N ALA A 101 -9.93 -10.16 16.72
CA ALA A 101 -9.71 -9.66 18.09
C ALA A 101 -8.31 -9.06 18.24
N GLY A 102 -7.27 -9.76 17.79
CA GLY A 102 -5.89 -9.26 17.82
C GLY A 102 -5.70 -7.97 17.00
N TYR A 103 -6.40 -7.83 15.88
CA TYR A 103 -6.40 -6.58 15.11
C TYR A 103 -6.95 -5.40 15.90
N LEU A 104 -8.05 -5.60 16.63
CA LEU A 104 -8.65 -4.58 17.48
C LEU A 104 -7.74 -4.27 18.68
N ASP A 105 -7.14 -5.28 19.30
CA ASP A 105 -6.24 -5.11 20.45
C ASP A 105 -4.97 -4.34 20.09
N VAL A 106 -4.34 -4.64 18.95
CA VAL A 106 -3.18 -3.87 18.48
C VAL A 106 -3.58 -2.42 18.22
N ASN A 107 -4.73 -2.17 17.59
CA ASN A 107 -5.22 -0.80 17.37
C ASN A 107 -5.48 -0.05 18.69
N ARG A 108 -6.07 -0.73 19.68
CA ARG A 108 -6.31 -0.18 21.02
C ARG A 108 -5.00 0.18 21.71
N ARG A 109 -4.03 -0.74 21.75
CA ARG A 109 -2.72 -0.51 22.36
C ARG A 109 -1.98 0.65 21.70
N LEU A 110 -1.98 0.72 20.37
CA LEU A 110 -1.34 1.83 19.66
C LEU A 110 -1.98 3.18 19.99
N ALA A 111 -3.31 3.23 20.16
CA ALA A 111 -3.99 4.44 20.60
C ALA A 111 -3.62 4.81 22.05
N GLU A 112 -3.50 3.83 22.95
CA GLU A 112 -3.06 4.01 24.34
C GLU A 112 -1.62 4.54 24.44
N GLU A 113 -0.72 4.04 23.61
CA GLU A 113 0.67 4.51 23.54
C GLU A 113 0.80 5.92 22.95
N LEU A 114 -0.06 6.28 21.97
CA LEU A 114 -0.01 7.61 21.37
C LEU A 114 -0.62 8.69 22.27
N ALA A 115 -1.70 8.39 22.98
CA ALA A 115 -2.49 9.39 23.71
C ALA A 115 -1.69 10.30 24.67
N PRO A 116 -0.72 9.78 25.47
CA PRO A 116 0.12 10.57 26.35
C PRO A 116 1.07 11.54 25.63
N LEU A 117 1.35 11.29 24.34
CA LEU A 117 2.28 12.08 23.53
C LEU A 117 1.61 13.27 22.84
N LEU A 118 0.28 13.29 22.83
CA LEU A 118 -0.52 14.29 22.12
C LEU A 118 -0.69 15.58 22.91
N GLN A 119 -0.77 16.68 22.16
CA GLN A 119 -1.08 18.02 22.62
C GLN A 119 -2.46 18.44 22.07
N ASP A 120 -3.12 19.39 22.72
CA ASP A 120 -4.52 19.76 22.42
C ASP A 120 -4.73 20.23 20.96
N ASP A 121 -3.71 20.87 20.37
CA ASP A 121 -3.79 21.39 19.01
C ASP A 121 -3.26 20.43 17.94
N ASP A 122 -2.83 19.21 18.29
CA ASP A 122 -2.30 18.25 17.33
C ASP A 122 -3.30 17.91 16.22
N LEU A 123 -2.76 17.72 15.01
CA LEU A 123 -3.47 17.16 13.87
C LEU A 123 -3.05 15.71 13.73
N VAL A 124 -3.91 14.78 14.11
CA VAL A 124 -3.66 13.34 13.95
C VAL A 124 -4.09 12.91 12.56
N TRP A 125 -3.19 12.28 11.81
CA TRP A 125 -3.47 11.77 10.48
C TRP A 125 -3.12 10.29 10.39
N VAL A 126 -4.17 9.46 10.37
CA VAL A 126 -4.11 8.01 10.36
C VAL A 126 -4.11 7.52 8.91
N HIS A 127 -3.23 6.57 8.61
CA HIS A 127 -3.09 6.01 7.27
C HIS A 127 -3.37 4.51 7.24
N ASP A 128 -4.26 4.19 6.31
CA ASP A 128 -4.49 2.87 5.73
C ASP A 128 -5.26 1.85 6.56
N TYR A 129 -5.70 0.79 5.88
CA TYR A 129 -6.63 -0.24 6.36
C TYR A 129 -6.18 -1.02 7.61
N HIS A 130 -4.89 -0.97 7.97
CA HIS A 130 -4.37 -1.55 9.20
C HIS A 130 -4.91 -0.85 10.47
N LEU A 131 -5.40 0.38 10.32
CA LEU A 131 -5.71 1.30 11.41
C LEU A 131 -7.13 1.87 11.34
N LEU A 132 -8.07 1.16 10.70
CA LEU A 132 -9.46 1.63 10.56
C LEU A 132 -10.12 2.01 11.90
N PRO A 133 -9.93 1.26 13.01
CA PRO A 133 -10.57 1.57 14.28
C PRO A 133 -9.81 2.57 15.16
N PHE A 134 -8.66 3.07 14.71
CA PHE A 134 -7.71 3.79 15.56
C PHE A 134 -8.33 5.03 16.22
N ALA A 135 -9.08 5.86 15.49
CA ALA A 135 -9.72 7.04 16.05
C ALA A 135 -10.70 6.72 17.18
N GLY A 136 -11.49 5.67 17.02
CA GLY A 136 -12.45 5.23 18.04
C GLY A 136 -11.75 4.87 19.35
N PHE A 137 -10.65 4.12 19.27
CA PHE A 137 -9.85 3.81 20.46
C PHE A 137 -9.20 5.08 21.05
N LEU A 138 -8.60 5.93 20.22
CA LEU A 138 -7.91 7.13 20.69
C LEU A 138 -8.87 8.10 21.41
N ARG A 139 -10.11 8.25 20.92
CA ARG A 139 -11.15 9.07 21.58
C ARG A 139 -11.65 8.47 22.88
N ARG A 140 -11.64 7.14 23.04
CA ARG A 140 -11.98 6.48 24.32
C ARG A 140 -10.86 6.63 25.34
N THR A 141 -9.61 6.63 24.89
CA THR A 141 -8.45 6.72 25.79
C THR A 141 -8.13 8.15 26.23
N SER A 142 -8.47 9.17 25.41
CA SER A 142 -8.17 10.56 25.72
C SER A 142 -9.42 11.42 25.82
N SER A 143 -9.53 12.22 26.89
CA SER A 143 -10.55 13.27 27.03
C SER A 143 -10.28 14.51 26.17
N ARG A 144 -9.13 14.57 25.47
CA ARG A 144 -8.75 15.72 24.64
C ARG A 144 -9.58 15.80 23.36
N ARG A 145 -9.93 17.01 22.96
CA ARG A 145 -10.60 17.26 21.68
C ARG A 145 -9.60 17.23 20.53
N MET A 146 -9.39 16.05 19.95
CA MET A 146 -8.47 15.86 18.82
C MET A 146 -9.16 15.98 17.47
N ARG A 147 -8.42 16.55 16.50
CA ARG A 147 -8.76 16.50 15.07
C ARG A 147 -8.03 15.32 14.44
N ILE A 148 -8.81 14.34 13.98
CA ILE A 148 -8.31 13.06 13.48
C ILE A 148 -8.78 12.86 12.04
N GLY A 149 -7.86 12.89 11.10
CA GLY A 149 -8.10 12.50 9.71
C GLY A 149 -7.69 11.05 9.45
N PHE A 150 -8.39 10.39 8.55
CA PHE A 150 -8.03 9.08 8.00
C PHE A 150 -7.82 9.19 6.49
N PHE A 151 -6.87 8.43 5.94
CA PHE A 151 -6.76 8.26 4.50
C PHE A 151 -6.56 6.78 4.14
N LEU A 152 -7.45 6.25 3.30
CA LEU A 152 -7.38 4.89 2.78
C LEU A 152 -6.60 4.85 1.47
N HIS A 153 -5.51 4.06 1.42
CA HIS A 153 -4.67 4.00 0.22
C HIS A 153 -5.11 2.96 -0.79
N ILE A 154 -5.87 1.97 -0.33
CA ILE A 154 -6.45 0.90 -1.14
C ILE A 154 -7.88 1.28 -1.58
N PRO A 155 -8.50 0.56 -2.54
CA PRO A 155 -9.87 0.84 -2.93
C PRO A 155 -10.85 0.66 -1.77
N PHE A 156 -11.97 1.36 -1.80
CA PHE A 156 -13.08 1.11 -0.87
C PHE A 156 -14.19 0.31 -1.59
N PRO A 157 -14.45 -0.94 -1.18
CA PRO A 157 -15.42 -1.81 -1.85
C PRO A 157 -16.87 -1.34 -1.64
N PRO A 158 -17.80 -1.70 -2.55
CA PRO A 158 -19.23 -1.41 -2.41
C PRO A 158 -19.87 -2.28 -1.30
N PRO A 159 -21.09 -1.93 -0.84
CA PRO A 159 -21.75 -2.59 0.28
C PRO A 159 -21.87 -4.12 0.14
N GLU A 160 -22.14 -4.61 -1.06
CA GLU A 160 -22.36 -6.04 -1.35
C GLU A 160 -21.10 -6.87 -1.14
N VAL A 161 -19.93 -6.29 -1.45
CA VAL A 161 -18.63 -6.92 -1.21
C VAL A 161 -18.31 -6.87 0.29
N LEU A 162 -18.54 -5.73 0.95
CA LEU A 162 -18.31 -5.59 2.40
C LEU A 162 -19.17 -6.53 3.24
N ALA A 163 -20.35 -6.91 2.76
CA ALA A 163 -21.24 -7.86 3.42
C ALA A 163 -20.59 -9.24 3.61
N ALA A 164 -19.55 -9.59 2.83
CA ALA A 164 -18.78 -10.81 3.01
C ALA A 164 -17.94 -10.83 4.31
N LEU A 165 -17.70 -9.67 4.94
CA LEU A 165 -16.93 -9.57 6.18
C LEU A 165 -17.82 -9.70 7.42
N PRO A 166 -17.61 -10.71 8.28
CA PRO A 166 -18.25 -10.76 9.59
C PRO A 166 -17.95 -9.50 10.41
N GLY A 167 -18.99 -8.87 10.96
CA GLY A 167 -18.83 -7.66 11.77
C GLY A 167 -18.51 -6.38 11.00
N HIS A 168 -18.65 -6.34 9.67
CA HIS A 168 -18.38 -5.15 8.84
C HIS A 168 -19.04 -3.86 9.37
N ARG A 169 -20.25 -3.94 9.94
CA ARG A 169 -20.94 -2.78 10.53
C ARG A 169 -20.12 -2.10 11.63
N ALA A 170 -19.47 -2.88 12.51
CA ALA A 170 -18.67 -2.32 13.60
C ALA A 170 -17.39 -1.67 13.09
N LEU A 171 -16.73 -2.30 12.11
CA LEU A 171 -15.56 -1.74 11.44
C LEU A 171 -15.89 -0.41 10.74
N LEU A 172 -17.02 -0.34 10.04
CA LEU A 172 -17.46 0.87 9.34
C LEU A 172 -17.84 2.00 10.30
N ARG A 173 -18.48 1.68 11.43
CA ARG A 173 -18.71 2.69 12.49
C ARG A 173 -17.41 3.30 12.98
N SER A 174 -16.35 2.49 13.09
CA SER A 174 -15.05 3.00 13.54
C SER A 174 -14.41 4.02 12.60
N LEU A 175 -14.74 3.97 11.30
CA LEU A 175 -14.35 5.02 10.35
C LEU A 175 -15.06 6.35 10.63
N LEU A 176 -16.30 6.32 11.15
CA LEU A 176 -17.08 7.51 11.51
C LEU A 176 -16.59 8.20 12.79
N ASP A 177 -15.67 7.57 13.53
CA ASP A 177 -14.95 8.22 14.63
C ASP A 177 -13.94 9.26 14.14
N HIS A 178 -13.58 9.27 12.85
CA HIS A 178 -12.70 10.28 12.28
C HIS A 178 -13.47 11.57 11.98
N ASP A 179 -12.77 12.71 11.94
CA ASP A 179 -13.34 14.00 11.51
C ASP A 179 -13.26 14.18 9.99
N VAL A 180 -12.25 13.57 9.36
CA VAL A 180 -12.07 13.53 7.90
C VAL A 180 -11.75 12.11 7.45
N VAL A 181 -12.40 11.62 6.40
CA VAL A 181 -12.12 10.33 5.76
C VAL A 181 -11.80 10.56 4.29
N GLY A 182 -10.56 10.31 3.91
CA GLY A 182 -10.05 10.53 2.56
C GLY A 182 -9.83 9.23 1.78
N PHE A 183 -10.09 9.30 0.47
CA PHE A 183 -9.96 8.18 -0.47
C PHE A 183 -9.21 8.57 -1.75
N GLN A 184 -8.80 7.58 -2.53
CA GLN A 184 -8.08 7.80 -3.79
C GLN A 184 -9.00 8.30 -4.92
N THR A 185 -10.18 7.70 -5.07
CA THR A 185 -11.06 7.93 -6.24
C THR A 185 -12.45 8.42 -5.85
N ALA A 186 -13.18 8.97 -6.82
CA ALA A 186 -14.57 9.35 -6.63
C ALA A 186 -15.47 8.12 -6.43
N ARG A 187 -15.08 6.97 -7.00
CA ARG A 187 -15.77 5.69 -6.81
C ARG A 187 -15.67 5.23 -5.36
N ASP A 188 -14.50 5.32 -4.75
CA ASP A 188 -14.30 4.95 -3.34
C ASP A 188 -15.17 5.80 -2.42
N VAL A 189 -15.23 7.12 -2.67
CA VAL A 189 -16.11 8.04 -1.95
C VAL A 189 -17.58 7.62 -2.12
N ALA A 190 -18.02 7.39 -3.36
CA ALA A 190 -19.39 6.98 -3.65
C ALA A 190 -19.76 5.65 -2.96
N ASN A 191 -18.86 4.66 -3.01
CA ASN A 191 -19.03 3.38 -2.31
C ASN A 191 -19.15 3.59 -0.81
N PHE A 192 -18.30 4.42 -0.19
CA PHE A 192 -18.37 4.72 1.24
C PHE A 192 -19.73 5.33 1.63
N PHE A 193 -20.18 6.37 0.93
CA PHE A 193 -21.51 6.96 1.18
C PHE A 193 -22.62 5.91 1.03
N GLY A 194 -22.64 5.16 -0.08
CA GLY A 194 -23.65 4.13 -0.33
C GLY A 194 -23.65 3.05 0.75
N THR A 195 -22.48 2.65 1.26
CA THR A 195 -22.36 1.70 2.37
C THR A 195 -22.91 2.25 3.68
N ILE A 196 -22.56 3.49 4.05
CA ILE A 196 -23.03 4.10 5.29
C ILE A 196 -24.56 4.27 5.27
N GLU A 197 -25.11 4.73 4.15
CA GLU A 197 -26.55 4.91 3.95
C GLU A 197 -27.30 3.56 3.96
N ALA A 198 -26.83 2.58 3.17
CA ALA A 198 -27.47 1.26 3.07
C ALA A 198 -27.51 0.51 4.42
N LEU A 199 -26.51 0.74 5.26
CA LEU A 199 -26.42 0.10 6.58
C LEU A 199 -27.09 0.94 7.69
N GLY A 200 -27.61 2.13 7.39
CA GLY A 200 -28.20 3.04 8.37
C GLY A 200 -27.20 3.46 9.46
N LEU A 201 -25.93 3.65 9.08
CA LEU A 201 -24.86 4.04 10.02
C LEU A 201 -24.68 5.56 10.11
N GLY A 202 -25.27 6.31 9.20
CA GLY A 202 -25.20 7.76 9.16
C GLY A 202 -26.10 8.33 8.06
N GLU A 203 -26.34 9.63 8.13
CA GLU A 203 -27.14 10.40 7.19
C GLU A 203 -26.23 11.29 6.35
N ARG A 204 -26.40 11.27 5.03
CA ARG A 204 -25.70 12.17 4.14
C ARG A 204 -26.30 13.56 4.19
N ILE A 205 -25.52 14.52 4.68
CA ILE A 205 -25.93 15.94 4.76
C ILE A 205 -25.58 16.70 3.47
N SER A 206 -24.49 16.31 2.80
CA SER A 206 -24.07 16.92 1.55
C SER A 206 -23.25 15.97 0.69
N GLN A 207 -22.71 16.45 -0.44
CA GLN A 207 -21.84 15.64 -1.28
C GLN A 207 -20.57 15.15 -0.57
N SER A 208 -20.13 15.83 0.48
CA SER A 208 -18.86 15.57 1.18
C SER A 208 -19.03 15.43 2.70
N VAL A 209 -20.25 15.36 3.24
CA VAL A 209 -20.48 15.29 4.69
C VAL A 209 -21.48 14.20 5.04
N ILE A 210 -21.10 13.37 6.00
CA ILE A 210 -21.96 12.40 6.69
C ILE A 210 -22.17 12.88 8.12
N ARG A 211 -23.39 12.76 8.64
CA ARG A 211 -23.71 12.92 10.05
C ARG A 211 -23.97 11.57 10.68
N SER A 212 -23.29 11.27 11.78
CA SER A 212 -23.48 10.05 12.56
C SER A 212 -23.22 10.34 14.03
N ASP A 213 -24.11 9.86 14.92
CA ASP A 213 -24.02 10.04 16.38
C ASP A 213 -23.72 11.49 16.82
N GLY A 214 -24.38 12.46 16.17
CA GLY A 214 -24.21 13.90 16.43
C GLY A 214 -22.90 14.51 15.91
N ARG A 215 -22.02 13.73 15.29
CA ARG A 215 -20.77 14.19 14.67
C ARG A 215 -20.94 14.37 13.16
N SER A 216 -20.22 15.34 12.60
CA SER A 216 -20.10 15.54 11.15
C SER A 216 -18.73 15.07 10.68
N ILE A 217 -18.72 14.21 9.68
CA ILE A 217 -17.53 13.58 9.10
C ILE A 217 -17.38 14.07 7.67
N HIS A 218 -16.26 14.73 7.38
CA HIS A 218 -15.94 15.19 6.02
C HIS A 218 -15.32 14.07 5.21
N CYS A 219 -15.93 13.72 4.09
CA CYS A 219 -15.46 12.69 3.19
C CYS A 219 -14.96 13.31 1.88
N GLY A 220 -13.82 12.86 1.37
CA GLY A 220 -13.23 13.48 0.19
C GLY A 220 -12.31 12.58 -0.62
N ARG A 221 -12.05 13.02 -1.86
CA ARG A 221 -11.12 12.39 -2.80
C ARG A 221 -9.81 13.17 -2.83
N PHE A 222 -8.71 12.52 -2.46
CA PHE A 222 -7.37 13.11 -2.44
C PHE A 222 -6.38 12.14 -3.11
N PRO A 223 -6.35 12.07 -4.46
CA PRO A 223 -5.53 11.08 -5.16
C PRO A 223 -4.05 11.31 -4.88
N ILE A 224 -3.37 10.28 -4.37
CA ILE A 224 -1.93 10.36 -4.08
C ILE A 224 -1.14 10.48 -5.39
N ALA A 225 -0.07 11.27 -5.37
CA ALA A 225 0.83 11.47 -6.49
C ALA A 225 2.28 11.30 -6.06
N ILE A 226 3.19 11.30 -7.04
CA ILE A 226 4.63 11.32 -6.81
C ILE A 226 5.21 12.69 -7.17
N ASP A 227 6.40 13.00 -6.65
CA ASP A 227 7.24 14.06 -7.21
C ASP A 227 7.78 13.60 -8.57
N SER A 228 7.06 13.99 -9.63
CA SER A 228 7.38 13.62 -11.01
C SER A 228 8.68 14.24 -11.49
N GLY A 229 9.01 15.45 -11.04
CA GLY A 229 10.25 16.15 -11.40
C GLY A 229 11.47 15.42 -10.83
N ARG A 230 11.43 15.07 -9.54
CA ARG A 230 12.49 14.30 -8.88
C ARG A 230 12.64 12.91 -9.50
N PHE A 231 11.54 12.23 -9.80
CA PHE A 231 11.58 10.91 -10.43
C PHE A 231 12.12 10.97 -11.87
N HIS A 232 11.75 11.99 -12.65
CA HIS A 232 12.30 12.24 -13.98
C HIS A 232 13.81 12.47 -13.93
N ALA A 233 14.30 13.26 -12.97
CA ALA A 233 15.72 13.50 -12.78
C ALA A 233 16.48 12.21 -12.43
N MET A 234 15.93 11.35 -11.57
CA MET A 234 16.50 10.03 -11.26
C MET A 234 16.67 9.17 -12.51
N GLY A 235 15.72 9.19 -13.45
CA GLY A 235 15.81 8.40 -14.68
C GLY A 235 16.92 8.84 -15.63
N ARG A 236 17.52 10.02 -15.42
CA ARG A 236 18.71 10.48 -16.16
C ARG A 236 20.02 10.00 -15.54
N SER A 237 19.97 9.29 -14.41
CA SER A 237 21.15 8.79 -13.71
C SER A 237 21.95 7.81 -14.58
N THR A 238 23.27 7.76 -14.33
CA THR A 238 24.24 6.97 -15.10
C THR A 238 24.38 5.56 -14.52
N HIS A 239 23.31 4.77 -14.52
CA HIS A 239 23.46 3.34 -14.29
C HIS A 239 24.01 2.70 -15.58
N GLU A 240 25.33 2.48 -15.61
CA GLU A 240 26.05 2.04 -16.80
C GLU A 240 25.52 0.73 -17.35
N ASP A 241 25.22 -0.24 -16.49
CA ASP A 241 24.69 -1.54 -16.88
C ASP A 241 23.31 -1.46 -17.56
N ILE A 242 22.41 -0.61 -17.05
CA ILE A 242 21.09 -0.36 -17.68
C ILE A 242 21.26 0.34 -19.03
N ARG A 243 22.21 1.29 -19.13
CA ARG A 243 22.51 1.97 -20.39
C ARG A 243 23.09 1.02 -21.44
N ILE A 244 23.98 0.12 -21.03
CA ILE A 244 24.56 -0.89 -21.91
C ILE A 244 23.47 -1.86 -22.40
N ASP A 245 22.55 -2.30 -21.53
CA ASP A 245 21.41 -3.14 -21.96
C ASP A 245 20.50 -2.42 -22.96
N ASP A 246 20.13 -1.15 -22.70
CA ASP A 246 19.34 -0.34 -23.63
C ASP A 246 20.04 -0.17 -24.99
N MET A 247 21.33 0.18 -24.99
CA MET A 247 22.11 0.27 -26.22
C MET A 247 22.15 -1.06 -26.98
N ARG A 248 22.41 -2.17 -26.29
CA ARG A 248 22.42 -3.51 -26.90
C ARG A 248 21.07 -3.86 -27.51
N ARG A 249 19.97 -3.60 -26.81
CA ARG A 249 18.61 -3.84 -27.32
C ARG A 249 18.36 -3.04 -28.61
N ARG A 250 18.72 -1.76 -28.63
CA ARG A 250 18.59 -0.92 -29.83
C ARG A 250 19.43 -1.41 -31.00
N MET A 251 20.68 -1.81 -30.76
CA MET A 251 21.55 -2.38 -31.81
C MET A 251 20.98 -3.67 -32.42
N LEU A 252 20.30 -4.48 -31.61
CA LEU A 252 19.65 -5.71 -32.05
C LEU A 252 18.21 -5.49 -32.55
N ASN A 253 17.75 -4.24 -32.63
CA ASN A 253 16.36 -3.87 -32.94
C ASN A 253 15.33 -4.59 -32.06
N ARG A 254 15.63 -4.70 -30.76
CA ARG A 254 14.79 -5.33 -29.73
C ARG A 254 14.11 -4.29 -28.85
N LYS A 255 12.83 -4.49 -28.58
CA LYS A 255 12.03 -3.69 -27.66
C LYS A 255 11.89 -4.37 -26.30
N GLN A 256 11.56 -3.58 -25.28
CA GLN A 256 11.28 -4.03 -23.93
C GLN A 256 9.93 -3.52 -23.45
N ILE A 257 9.11 -4.45 -22.98
CA ILE A 257 7.99 -4.17 -22.07
C ILE A 257 8.53 -4.28 -20.65
N VAL A 258 8.13 -3.37 -19.75
CA VAL A 258 8.50 -3.45 -18.33
C VAL A 258 7.25 -3.53 -17.46
N GLY A 259 7.26 -4.44 -16.49
CA GLY A 259 6.29 -4.51 -15.40
C GLY A 259 7.02 -4.43 -14.06
N VAL A 260 6.56 -3.57 -13.16
CA VAL A 260 7.15 -3.42 -11.81
C VAL A 260 6.04 -3.38 -10.78
N ASP A 261 5.86 -4.49 -10.09
CA ASP A 261 4.74 -4.70 -9.16
C ASP A 261 5.24 -5.54 -8.00
N ARG A 262 4.82 -5.26 -6.76
CA ARG A 262 5.00 -6.27 -5.69
C ARG A 262 4.31 -7.58 -6.12
N LEU A 263 4.87 -8.72 -5.77
CA LEU A 263 4.28 -10.02 -6.08
C LEU A 263 2.98 -10.23 -5.27
N ASP A 264 1.87 -9.74 -5.80
CA ASP A 264 0.60 -9.56 -5.12
C ASP A 264 -0.54 -9.86 -6.09
N TYR A 265 -1.55 -10.61 -5.65
CA TYR A 265 -2.65 -11.06 -6.50
C TYR A 265 -3.56 -9.94 -7.02
N SER A 266 -3.47 -8.74 -6.45
CA SER A 266 -4.13 -7.56 -6.97
C SER A 266 -3.51 -7.03 -8.28
N LYS A 267 -2.35 -7.54 -8.70
CA LYS A 267 -1.55 -6.98 -9.80
C LYS A 267 -1.71 -7.69 -11.15
N GLY A 268 -2.37 -8.85 -11.16
CA GLY A 268 -2.64 -9.58 -12.40
C GLY A 268 -1.37 -9.97 -13.18
N ILE A 269 -0.26 -10.24 -12.49
CA ILE A 269 1.01 -10.61 -13.14
C ILE A 269 0.85 -11.90 -13.99
N PRO A 270 0.18 -12.97 -13.51
CA PRO A 270 -0.14 -14.15 -14.35
C PRO A 270 -0.86 -13.78 -15.65
N ALA A 271 -1.95 -13.00 -15.55
CA ALA A 271 -2.71 -12.55 -16.72
C ALA A 271 -1.87 -11.69 -17.69
N ARG A 272 -0.93 -10.90 -17.18
CA ARG A 272 0.03 -10.16 -18.01
C ARG A 272 0.97 -11.10 -18.77
N PHE A 273 1.41 -12.17 -18.15
CA PHE A 273 2.28 -13.17 -18.80
C PHE A 273 1.51 -13.94 -19.88
N GLU A 274 0.28 -14.36 -19.59
CA GLU A 274 -0.62 -15.00 -20.56
C GLU A 274 -0.90 -14.08 -21.75
N ALA A 275 -1.16 -12.78 -21.50
CA ALA A 275 -1.34 -11.81 -22.57
C ALA A 275 -0.07 -11.63 -23.43
N PHE A 276 1.11 -11.65 -22.80
CA PHE A 276 2.38 -11.59 -23.52
C PHE A 276 2.65 -12.87 -24.33
N GLU A 277 2.35 -14.04 -23.79
CA GLU A 277 2.37 -15.29 -24.56
C GLU A 277 1.43 -15.20 -25.76
N LYS A 278 0.21 -14.72 -25.56
CA LYS A 278 -0.77 -14.60 -26.64
C LYS A 278 -0.31 -13.63 -27.74
N LEU A 279 0.37 -12.55 -27.35
CA LEU A 279 1.01 -11.63 -28.29
C LEU A 279 2.03 -12.36 -29.17
N LEU A 280 2.93 -13.15 -28.58
CA LEU A 280 3.94 -13.90 -29.33
C LEU A 280 3.32 -14.98 -30.23
N GLU A 281 2.27 -15.67 -29.79
CA GLU A 281 1.55 -16.65 -30.61
C GLU A 281 0.94 -16.02 -31.87
N THR A 282 0.33 -14.84 -31.70
CA THR A 282 -0.46 -14.16 -32.74
C THR A 282 0.42 -13.36 -33.69
N HIS A 283 1.53 -12.83 -33.17
CA HIS A 283 2.45 -11.94 -33.87
C HIS A 283 3.86 -12.53 -33.87
N ARG A 284 4.06 -13.59 -34.67
CA ARG A 284 5.33 -14.32 -34.79
C ARG A 284 6.50 -13.42 -35.21
N GLU A 285 6.22 -12.32 -35.91
CA GLU A 285 7.21 -11.31 -36.27
C GLU A 285 7.85 -10.59 -35.07
N LEU A 286 7.27 -10.70 -33.87
CA LEU A 286 7.79 -10.14 -32.63
C LEU A 286 8.72 -11.09 -31.86
N GLU A 287 8.75 -12.38 -32.22
CA GLU A 287 9.67 -13.34 -31.62
C GLU A 287 11.13 -12.91 -31.86
N GLY A 288 11.96 -12.99 -30.82
CA GLY A 288 13.34 -12.48 -30.87
C GLY A 288 13.47 -10.95 -30.88
N ARG A 289 12.36 -10.20 -31.00
CA ARG A 289 12.33 -8.73 -31.14
C ARG A 289 11.71 -8.01 -29.95
N ILE A 290 11.00 -8.68 -29.06
CA ILE A 290 10.45 -8.06 -27.85
C ILE A 290 10.69 -8.95 -26.64
N SER A 291 10.99 -8.35 -25.49
CA SER A 291 11.07 -9.05 -24.20
C SER A 291 10.25 -8.34 -23.15
N LEU A 292 9.67 -9.10 -22.23
CA LEU A 292 9.03 -8.59 -21.02
C LEU A 292 10.01 -8.68 -19.85
N LEU A 293 10.36 -7.53 -19.26
CA LEU A 293 11.06 -7.44 -17.98
C LEU A 293 10.04 -7.28 -16.86
N GLN A 294 9.84 -8.33 -16.06
CA GLN A 294 8.99 -8.27 -14.87
C GLN A 294 9.85 -8.23 -13.61
N ILE A 295 9.81 -7.12 -12.89
CA ILE A 295 10.40 -6.99 -11.55
C ILE A 295 9.29 -7.15 -10.53
N ALA A 296 9.40 -8.19 -9.70
CA ALA A 296 8.41 -8.54 -8.70
C ALA A 296 9.03 -8.71 -7.31
N PRO A 297 9.31 -7.64 -6.55
CA PRO A 297 9.88 -7.79 -5.21
C PRO A 297 8.98 -8.64 -4.30
N PRO A 298 9.59 -9.46 -3.41
CA PRO A 298 8.85 -10.25 -2.43
C PRO A 298 8.04 -9.36 -1.49
N THR A 299 6.90 -9.88 -1.06
CA THR A 299 5.98 -9.22 -0.14
C THR A 299 5.19 -10.28 0.62
N ARG A 300 4.98 -10.08 1.93
CA ARG A 300 4.07 -10.90 2.76
C ARG A 300 4.29 -12.41 2.61
N GLU A 301 5.56 -12.83 2.58
CA GLU A 301 5.93 -14.25 2.52
C GLU A 301 5.40 -15.01 3.73
N GLY A 302 4.96 -16.25 3.51
CA GLY A 302 4.33 -17.10 4.54
C GLY A 302 2.80 -16.99 4.60
N ILE A 303 2.19 -16.03 3.90
CA ILE A 303 0.73 -16.03 3.68
C ILE A 303 0.41 -16.90 2.45
N ARG A 304 -0.44 -17.92 2.63
CA ARG A 304 -0.77 -18.94 1.61
C ARG A 304 -1.12 -18.37 0.23
N ALA A 305 -1.91 -17.30 0.19
CA ALA A 305 -2.30 -16.66 -1.06
C ALA A 305 -1.11 -16.10 -1.85
N TYR A 306 -0.10 -15.56 -1.16
CA TYR A 306 1.11 -14.99 -1.79
C TYR A 306 2.06 -16.09 -2.28
N ASP A 307 2.21 -17.17 -1.52
CA ASP A 307 2.99 -18.33 -1.96
C ASP A 307 2.37 -19.00 -3.19
N THR A 308 1.04 -18.97 -3.30
CA THR A 308 0.30 -19.55 -4.43
C THR A 308 0.53 -18.75 -5.71
N ILE A 309 0.32 -17.44 -5.71
CA ILE A 309 0.59 -16.60 -6.89
C ILE A 309 2.07 -16.60 -7.27
N ARG A 310 2.99 -16.74 -6.30
CA ARG A 310 4.41 -16.88 -6.59
C ARG A 310 4.69 -18.11 -7.43
N ARG A 311 4.24 -19.29 -6.98
CA ARG A 311 4.42 -20.55 -7.72
C ARG A 311 3.81 -20.48 -9.12
N GLU A 312 2.60 -19.93 -9.23
CA GLU A 312 1.93 -19.72 -10.52
C GLU A 312 2.74 -18.82 -11.46
N THR A 313 3.19 -17.67 -10.96
CA THR A 313 3.97 -16.69 -11.75
C THR A 313 5.31 -17.27 -12.21
N GLU A 314 6.02 -17.98 -11.33
CA GLU A 314 7.29 -18.64 -11.64
C GLU A 314 7.10 -19.77 -12.68
N ALA A 315 6.05 -20.58 -12.53
CA ALA A 315 5.71 -21.64 -13.47
C ALA A 315 5.36 -21.09 -14.87
N LEU A 316 4.53 -20.04 -14.94
CA LEU A 316 4.17 -19.39 -16.20
C LEU A 316 5.38 -18.80 -16.91
N ALA A 317 6.25 -18.08 -16.18
CA ALA A 317 7.48 -17.55 -16.76
C ALA A 317 8.36 -18.68 -17.34
N GLY A 318 8.49 -19.79 -16.61
CA GLY A 318 9.25 -20.96 -17.05
C GLY A 318 8.65 -21.62 -18.29
N ALA A 319 7.33 -21.84 -18.31
CA ALA A 319 6.62 -22.44 -19.44
C ALA A 319 6.74 -21.60 -20.72
N ILE A 320 6.50 -20.29 -20.62
CA ILE A 320 6.58 -19.36 -21.76
C ILE A 320 8.01 -19.28 -22.28
N ASN A 321 8.99 -19.14 -21.38
CA ASN A 321 10.39 -19.15 -21.80
C ASN A 321 10.79 -20.48 -22.43
N GLY A 322 10.35 -21.63 -21.90
CA GLY A 322 10.64 -22.94 -22.49
C GLY A 322 10.04 -23.11 -23.90
N ARG A 323 8.93 -22.43 -24.19
CA ARG A 323 8.25 -22.50 -25.49
C ARG A 323 8.84 -21.57 -26.55
N PHE A 324 9.25 -20.36 -26.18
CA PHE A 324 9.63 -19.31 -27.14
C PHE A 324 11.10 -18.90 -27.09
N ALA A 325 11.85 -19.24 -26.03
CA ALA A 325 13.23 -18.79 -25.94
C ALA A 325 14.11 -19.34 -27.05
N ASP A 326 15.16 -18.59 -27.36
CA ASP A 326 16.20 -18.96 -28.30
C ASP A 326 17.58 -18.73 -27.66
N PHE A 327 18.66 -19.22 -28.27
CA PHE A 327 20.02 -19.20 -27.71
C PHE A 327 20.48 -17.81 -27.25
N ASN A 328 19.97 -16.74 -27.86
CA ASN A 328 20.30 -15.36 -27.54
C ASN A 328 19.10 -14.51 -27.08
N TRP A 329 17.95 -15.11 -26.80
CA TRP A 329 16.72 -14.38 -26.48
C TRP A 329 15.91 -15.07 -25.37
N THR A 330 15.61 -14.29 -24.33
CA THR A 330 14.70 -14.69 -23.27
C THR A 330 13.42 -13.84 -23.37
N PRO A 331 12.26 -14.45 -23.66
CA PRO A 331 10.99 -13.74 -23.77
C PRO A 331 10.61 -12.99 -22.48
N ILE A 332 10.63 -13.67 -21.33
CA ILE A 332 10.30 -13.11 -20.02
C ILE A 332 11.53 -13.12 -19.10
N LYS A 333 12.04 -11.93 -18.78
CA LYS A 333 13.05 -11.72 -17.74
C LYS A 333 12.32 -11.46 -16.41
N TYR A 334 12.13 -12.50 -15.61
CA TYR A 334 11.48 -12.40 -14.30
C TYR A 334 12.51 -12.20 -13.17
N ILE A 335 12.33 -11.15 -12.37
CA ILE A 335 13.25 -10.75 -11.30
C ILE A 335 12.48 -10.67 -9.97
N HIS A 336 12.67 -11.66 -9.10
CA HIS A 336 12.06 -11.70 -7.77
C HIS A 336 12.97 -11.08 -6.69
N ARG A 337 13.23 -9.77 -6.80
CA ARG A 337 14.02 -9.00 -5.82
C ARG A 337 13.67 -7.53 -5.85
N ALA A 338 13.93 -6.84 -4.73
CA ALA A 338 13.86 -5.39 -4.70
C ALA A 338 14.92 -4.77 -5.63
N VAL A 339 14.51 -3.73 -6.35
CA VAL A 339 15.38 -2.91 -7.19
C VAL A 339 15.27 -1.48 -6.70
N ALA A 340 16.41 -0.80 -6.57
CA ALA A 340 16.47 0.58 -6.10
C ALA A 340 15.66 1.52 -7.00
N ARG A 341 15.04 2.54 -6.38
CA ARG A 341 14.09 3.43 -7.05
C ARG A 341 14.70 4.22 -8.22
N ASP A 342 15.95 4.64 -8.09
CA ASP A 342 16.73 5.31 -9.13
C ASP A 342 17.00 4.39 -10.34
N ARG A 343 17.36 3.13 -10.07
CA ARG A 343 17.52 2.10 -11.10
C ARG A 343 16.20 1.82 -11.83
N LEU A 344 15.08 1.75 -11.10
CA LEU A 344 13.75 1.61 -11.71
C LEU A 344 13.41 2.78 -12.64
N ALA A 345 13.73 4.03 -12.23
CA ALA A 345 13.51 5.20 -13.07
C ALA A 345 14.30 5.12 -14.40
N ALA A 346 15.55 4.64 -14.35
CA ALA A 346 16.36 4.42 -15.55
C ALA A 346 15.83 3.28 -16.43
N ILE A 347 15.36 2.18 -15.83
CA ILE A 347 14.73 1.06 -16.56
C ILE A 347 13.45 1.53 -17.28
N PHE A 348 12.59 2.29 -16.60
CA PHE A 348 11.39 2.85 -17.20
C PHE A 348 11.73 3.75 -18.39
N ARG A 349 12.74 4.61 -18.26
CA ARG A 349 13.20 5.49 -19.34
C ARG A 349 13.70 4.72 -20.57
N GLY A 350 14.30 3.55 -20.36
CA GLY A 350 14.82 2.70 -21.42
C GLY A 350 13.81 1.71 -22.01
N SER A 351 12.57 1.67 -21.53
CA SER A 351 11.55 0.72 -21.99
C SER A 351 10.53 1.41 -22.89
N GLU A 352 10.08 0.72 -23.94
CA GLU A 352 9.13 1.28 -24.91
C GLU A 352 7.68 1.21 -24.42
N ILE A 353 7.38 0.26 -23.53
CA ILE A 353 6.03 0.00 -23.00
C ILE A 353 6.18 -0.28 -21.50
N GLY A 354 5.36 0.38 -20.67
CA GLY A 354 5.34 0.24 -19.21
C GLY A 354 3.98 -0.08 -18.65
#